data_AF-A0A937C2F3-F1
#
_entry.id   AF-A0A937C2F3-F1
#
_cell.length_a   1.000
_cell.length_b   1.000
_cell.length_c   1.000
_cell.angle_alpha   90.00
_cell.angle_beta   90.00
_cell.angle_gamma   90.00
#
_symmetry.space_group_name_H-M   'P 1'
#
loop_
_entity.id
_entity.type
_entity.pdbx_description
1 polymer ?
#
loop_
_entity_poly.entity_id
_entity_poly.type
_entity_poly.pdbx_seq_one_letter_code
_entity_poly.pdbx_strand_id
1 'polypeptide(L)'
;MKHLNRYILIVVFMLAGIRSEAISIYEISYEFTKLVDFPKYKAMLVRYGNGTGFMRVRYTSKDGKEVYVVNMEFDEVEGRSKIDGLPHLTLQFKGKNPVYIVNTSKSKQNEAYNPDLLWFKKLTTDKNFKPWGVTSQNMDGTWEQGKTIMPATIPGLGAIIRMQLSPKQIQQLLSLPLRQKSISSWWQTPMIHG
;
A
#
# COMPACT_ATOMS: atom_id res chain seq x y z
N MET A 1 15.06 51.54 1.84
CA MET A 1 15.67 50.21 1.55
C MET A 1 15.36 49.11 2.58
N LYS A 2 15.28 49.38 3.89
CA LYS A 2 15.03 48.33 4.92
C LYS A 2 13.68 47.58 4.79
N HIS A 3 12.64 48.22 4.27
CA HIS A 3 11.32 47.59 4.09
C HIS A 3 11.25 46.65 2.88
N LEU A 4 12.02 46.93 1.81
CA LEU A 4 12.06 46.11 0.59
C LEU A 4 12.55 44.68 0.89
N ASN A 5 13.58 44.54 1.72
CA ASN A 5 14.11 43.23 2.13
C ASN A 5 13.09 42.39 2.91
N ARG A 6 12.19 43.03 3.67
CA ARG A 6 11.12 42.32 4.40
C ARG A 6 10.06 41.75 3.46
N TYR A 7 9.66 42.52 2.44
CA TYR A 7 8.71 42.04 1.44
C TYR A 7 9.31 40.91 0.59
N ILE A 8 10.58 41.00 0.22
CA ILE A 8 11.29 39.92 -0.49
C ILE A 8 11.31 38.64 0.33
N LEU A 9 11.60 38.72 1.64
CA LEU A 9 11.57 37.54 2.53
C LEU A 9 10.18 36.89 2.62
N ILE A 10 9.11 37.71 2.70
CA ILE A 10 7.74 37.20 2.73
C ILE A 10 7.38 36.51 1.39
N VAL A 11 7.76 37.10 0.26
CA VAL A 11 7.52 36.51 -1.07
C VAL A 11 8.31 35.21 -1.24
N VAL A 12 9.58 35.17 -0.83
CA VAL A 12 10.40 33.94 -0.88
C VAL A 12 9.81 32.84 0.02
N PHE A 13 9.34 33.18 1.22
CA PHE A 13 8.69 32.23 2.12
C PHE A 13 7.36 31.72 1.55
N MET A 14 6.57 32.60 0.92
CA MET A 14 5.30 32.23 0.29
C MET A 14 5.51 31.34 -0.94
N LEU A 15 6.54 31.60 -1.75
CA LEU A 15 6.89 30.77 -2.91
C LEU A 15 7.47 29.40 -2.49
N ALA A 16 8.18 29.33 -1.36
CA ALA A 16 8.70 28.07 -0.82
C ALA A 16 7.58 27.10 -0.35
N GLY A 17 6.40 27.62 0.01
CA GLY A 17 5.27 26.83 0.48
C GLY A 17 4.47 26.09 -0.62
N ILE A 18 4.75 26.32 -1.90
CA ILE A 18 3.89 25.85 -3.01
C ILE A 18 4.13 24.37 -3.39
N ARG A 19 5.13 23.70 -2.82
CA ARG A 19 5.41 22.27 -3.10
C ARG A 19 4.54 21.31 -2.29
N SER A 20 3.23 21.50 -2.35
CA SER A 20 2.25 20.55 -1.83
C SER A 20 2.01 19.46 -2.87
N GLU A 21 2.75 18.35 -2.82
CA GLU A 21 2.38 17.17 -3.59
C GLU A 21 1.15 16.49 -2.96
N ALA A 22 0.13 16.23 -3.79
CA ALA A 22 -1.07 15.54 -3.34
C ALA A 22 -0.73 14.10 -2.95
N ILE A 23 -0.98 13.74 -1.70
CA ILE A 23 -0.79 12.37 -1.20
C ILE A 23 -2.12 11.63 -1.18
N SER A 24 -2.14 10.44 -1.76
CA SER A 24 -3.31 9.54 -1.73
C SER A 24 -2.92 8.22 -1.08
N ILE A 25 -3.79 7.70 -0.21
CA ILE A 25 -3.56 6.43 0.51
C ILE A 25 -4.57 5.39 0.05
N TYR A 26 -4.10 4.17 -0.20
CA TYR A 26 -4.97 3.06 -0.58
C TYR A 26 -4.73 1.90 0.35
N GLU A 27 -5.80 1.16 0.68
CA GLU A 27 -5.71 -0.12 1.35
C GLU A 27 -6.38 -1.16 0.46
N ILE A 28 -5.64 -2.20 0.08
CA ILE A 28 -6.10 -3.24 -0.84
C ILE A 28 -5.81 -4.59 -0.20
N SER A 29 -6.83 -5.43 -0.07
CA SER A 29 -6.63 -6.84 0.26
C SER A 29 -6.80 -7.68 -1.01
N TYR A 30 -6.00 -8.73 -1.15
CA TYR A 30 -6.02 -9.62 -2.31
C TYR A 30 -5.55 -11.02 -1.93
N GLU A 31 -5.86 -11.98 -2.79
CA GLU A 31 -5.44 -13.38 -2.70
C GLU A 31 -4.90 -13.85 -4.06
N PHE A 32 -3.98 -14.79 -4.01
CA PHE A 32 -3.46 -15.51 -5.18
C PHE A 32 -4.01 -16.92 -5.15
N THR A 33 -4.52 -17.41 -6.27
CA THR A 33 -5.24 -18.69 -6.32
C THR A 33 -4.30 -19.89 -6.22
N LYS A 34 -3.03 -19.75 -6.60
CA LYS A 34 -2.02 -20.82 -6.57
C LYS A 34 -1.17 -20.79 -5.30
N LEU A 35 -1.11 -19.67 -4.58
CA LEU A 35 -0.34 -19.53 -3.34
C LEU A 35 -1.17 -19.90 -2.10
N VAL A 36 -1.41 -21.20 -1.93
CA VAL A 36 -2.26 -21.72 -0.83
C VAL A 36 -1.65 -21.49 0.56
N ASP A 37 -0.32 -21.41 0.65
CA ASP A 37 0.39 -21.21 1.91
C ASP A 37 0.23 -19.79 2.47
N PHE A 38 -0.14 -18.84 1.62
CA PHE A 38 -0.35 -17.43 1.95
C PHE A 38 -1.72 -16.98 1.47
N PRO A 39 -2.78 -17.26 2.24
CA PRO A 39 -4.15 -17.12 1.76
C PRO A 39 -4.59 -15.67 1.53
N LYS A 40 -3.90 -14.70 2.13
CA LYS A 40 -4.31 -13.30 2.06
C LYS A 40 -3.13 -12.34 2.19
N TYR A 41 -3.18 -11.32 1.34
CA TYR A 41 -2.27 -10.20 1.32
C TYR A 41 -3.05 -8.91 1.59
N LYS A 42 -2.37 -7.96 2.24
CA LYS A 42 -2.90 -6.63 2.53
C LYS A 42 -1.84 -5.59 2.19
N ALA A 43 -2.08 -4.82 1.13
CA ALA A 43 -1.23 -3.72 0.71
C ALA A 43 -1.77 -2.38 1.23
N MET A 44 -0.88 -1.58 1.81
CA MET A 44 -1.07 -0.15 2.01
C MET A 44 -0.24 0.59 0.96
N LEU A 45 -0.87 1.44 0.17
CA LEU A 45 -0.22 2.24 -0.87
C LEU A 45 -0.22 3.71 -0.46
N VAL A 46 0.92 4.39 -0.60
CA VAL A 46 1.02 5.84 -0.46
C VAL A 46 1.57 6.40 -1.76
N ARG A 47 0.71 7.11 -2.48
CA ARG A 47 1.01 7.73 -3.78
C ARG A 47 1.36 9.20 -3.61
N TYR A 48 2.49 9.60 -4.20
CA TYR A 48 2.92 10.99 -4.30
C TYR A 48 2.40 11.65 -5.58
N GLY A 49 2.43 12.98 -5.64
CA GLY A 49 1.92 13.75 -6.77
C GLY A 49 2.78 13.64 -8.03
N ASN A 50 3.98 13.07 -7.91
CA ASN A 50 4.99 12.97 -8.97
C ASN A 50 5.03 11.60 -9.68
N GLY A 51 4.06 10.72 -9.45
CA GLY A 51 4.00 9.39 -10.08
C GLY A 51 4.89 8.34 -9.41
N THR A 52 5.38 8.61 -8.19
CA THR A 52 6.09 7.63 -7.36
C THR A 52 5.37 7.44 -6.04
N GLY A 53 5.85 6.50 -5.22
CA GLY A 53 5.32 6.28 -3.89
C GLY A 53 5.94 5.06 -3.23
N PHE A 54 5.32 4.62 -2.15
CA PHE A 54 5.68 3.35 -1.53
C PHE A 54 4.45 2.47 -1.28
N MET A 55 4.70 1.17 -1.31
CA MET A 55 3.75 0.12 -0.98
C MET A 55 4.29 -0.68 0.19
N ARG A 56 3.42 -0.99 1.14
CA ARG A 56 3.71 -1.92 2.23
C ARG A 56 2.73 -3.07 2.17
N VAL A 57 3.25 -4.27 1.93
CA VAL A 57 2.46 -5.50 1.88
C VAL A 57 2.66 -6.29 3.16
N ARG A 58 1.56 -6.68 3.79
CA ARG A 58 1.53 -7.62 4.89
C ARG A 58 0.85 -8.90 4.46
N TYR A 59 1.45 -10.04 4.77
CA TYR A 59 0.87 -11.36 4.57
C TYR A 59 1.27 -12.28 5.71
N THR A 60 0.50 -13.35 5.88
CA THR A 60 0.69 -14.31 6.98
C THR A 60 0.59 -15.72 6.41
N SER A 61 1.39 -16.66 6.93
CA SER A 61 1.22 -18.07 6.64
C SER A 61 -0.20 -18.54 6.97
N LYS A 62 -0.66 -19.59 6.28
CA LYS A 62 -1.99 -20.19 6.49
C LYS A 62 -2.24 -20.62 7.94
N ASP A 63 -1.21 -21.03 8.66
CA ASP A 63 -1.29 -21.43 10.07
C ASP A 63 -1.19 -20.25 11.05
N GLY A 64 -1.00 -19.03 10.54
CA GLY A 64 -0.97 -17.79 11.34
C GLY A 64 0.34 -17.53 12.09
N LYS A 65 1.33 -18.43 12.01
CA LYS A 65 2.55 -18.35 12.83
C LYS A 65 3.61 -17.44 12.24
N GLU A 66 3.65 -17.32 10.92
CA GLU A 66 4.65 -16.54 10.22
C GLU A 66 4.02 -15.27 9.65
N VAL A 67 4.54 -14.12 10.05
CA VAL A 67 4.08 -12.81 9.61
C VAL A 67 5.20 -12.15 8.83
N TYR A 68 4.82 -11.65 7.67
CA TYR A 68 5.72 -10.97 6.76
C TYR A 68 5.20 -9.56 6.49
N VAL A 69 6.09 -8.58 6.51
CA VAL A 69 5.82 -7.21 6.11
C VAL A 69 6.94 -6.75 5.20
N VAL A 70 6.60 -6.48 3.95
CA VAL A 70 7.52 -6.01 2.91
C VAL A 70 7.20 -4.57 2.59
N ASN A 71 8.22 -3.74 2.51
CA ASN A 71 8.13 -2.37 2.07
C ASN A 71 8.87 -2.22 0.74
N MET A 72 8.29 -1.45 -0.16
CA MET A 72 8.83 -1.26 -1.49
C MET A 72 8.45 0.12 -2.02
N GLU A 73 9.29 0.65 -2.88
CA GLU A 73 8.94 1.80 -3.70
C GLU A 73 8.08 1.34 -4.87
N PHE A 74 7.39 2.26 -5.54
CA PHE A 74 6.78 1.96 -6.83
C PHE A 74 6.92 3.11 -7.81
N ASP A 75 6.86 2.75 -9.09
CA ASP A 75 6.62 3.68 -10.18
C ASP A 75 5.19 3.51 -10.70
N GLU A 76 4.54 4.64 -10.99
CA GLU A 76 3.22 4.70 -11.60
C GLU A 76 3.33 4.69 -13.12
N VAL A 77 2.55 3.81 -13.75
CA VAL A 77 2.47 3.73 -15.21
C VAL A 77 1.01 3.87 -15.63
N GLU A 78 0.73 4.96 -16.34
CA GLU A 78 -0.56 5.19 -16.98
C GLU A 78 -0.64 4.45 -18.32
N GLY A 79 -1.84 3.97 -18.65
CA GLY A 79 -2.07 3.25 -19.90
C GLY A 79 -3.51 3.32 -20.37
N ARG A 80 -3.75 2.65 -21.50
CA ARG A 80 -5.07 2.40 -22.06
C ARG A 80 -5.17 0.94 -22.44
N SER A 81 -6.24 0.29 -22.02
CA SER A 81 -6.45 -1.14 -22.28
C SER A 81 -7.91 -1.42 -22.56
N LYS A 82 -8.17 -2.41 -23.40
CA LYS A 82 -9.53 -2.91 -23.65
C LYS A 82 -9.82 -4.00 -22.62
N ILE A 83 -10.69 -3.69 -21.66
CA ILE A 83 -11.11 -4.61 -20.59
C ILE A 83 -12.61 -4.84 -20.78
N ASP A 84 -13.03 -6.11 -20.86
CA ASP A 84 -14.42 -6.49 -21.10
C ASP A 84 -15.02 -5.86 -22.37
N GLY A 85 -14.20 -5.71 -23.41
CA GLY A 85 -14.61 -5.10 -24.68
C GLY A 85 -14.64 -3.57 -24.69
N LEU A 86 -14.44 -2.90 -23.56
CA LEU A 86 -14.53 -1.45 -23.43
C LEU A 86 -13.14 -0.80 -23.21
N PRO A 87 -12.90 0.39 -23.79
CA PRO A 87 -11.67 1.12 -23.54
C PRO A 87 -11.65 1.67 -22.11
N HIS A 88 -10.63 1.30 -21.35
CA HIS A 88 -10.38 1.80 -20.01
C HIS A 88 -9.07 2.57 -19.96
N LEU A 89 -9.03 3.62 -19.14
CA LEU A 89 -7.78 4.14 -18.62
C LEU A 89 -7.28 3.14 -17.57
N THR A 90 -6.00 2.81 -17.61
CA THR A 90 -5.36 1.92 -16.65
C THR A 90 -4.27 2.64 -15.89
N LEU A 91 -4.12 2.28 -14.63
CA LEU A 91 -3.04 2.73 -13.77
C LEU A 91 -2.38 1.52 -13.14
N GLN A 92 -1.07 1.45 -13.24
CA GLN A 92 -0.26 0.37 -12.69
C GLN A 92 0.69 0.94 -11.67
N PHE A 93 0.74 0.31 -10.50
CA PHE A 93 1.77 0.60 -9.50
C PHE A 93 2.74 -0.57 -9.47
N LYS A 94 3.93 -0.37 -10.07
CA LYS A 94 4.95 -1.40 -10.20
C LYS A 94 5.91 -1.32 -9.02
N GLY A 95 5.83 -2.28 -8.10
CA GLY A 95 6.75 -2.37 -6.97
C GLY A 95 8.20 -2.54 -7.41
N LYS A 96 9.14 -1.96 -6.65
CA LYS A 96 10.59 -2.11 -6.81
C LYS A 96 11.30 -2.07 -5.46
N ASN A 97 12.52 -2.63 -5.43
CA ASN A 97 13.37 -2.64 -4.24
C ASN A 97 12.66 -3.17 -2.97
N PRO A 98 12.13 -4.40 -2.99
CA PRO A 98 11.44 -4.97 -1.84
C PRO A 98 12.40 -5.17 -0.66
N VAL A 99 11.98 -4.75 0.52
CA VAL A 99 12.72 -4.93 1.78
C VAL A 99 11.77 -5.45 2.85
N TYR A 100 12.14 -6.57 3.48
CA TYR A 100 11.43 -7.08 4.65
C TYR A 100 11.68 -6.18 5.86
N ILE A 101 10.59 -5.63 6.42
CA ILE A 101 10.60 -4.93 7.71
C ILE A 101 10.28 -5.93 8.84
N VAL A 102 9.40 -6.89 8.54
CA VAL A 102 9.08 -7.99 9.46
C VAL A 102 9.18 -9.29 8.69
N ASN A 103 9.94 -10.23 9.24
CA ASN A 103 9.97 -11.62 8.81
C ASN A 103 10.11 -12.45 10.09
N THR A 104 9.04 -13.13 10.51
CA THR A 104 9.05 -14.00 11.70
C THR A 104 9.36 -15.46 11.37
N SER A 105 9.72 -15.78 10.12
CA SER A 105 10.14 -17.11 9.71
C SER A 105 11.36 -17.55 10.51
N LYS A 106 11.40 -18.83 10.87
CA LYS A 106 12.59 -19.44 11.47
C LYS A 106 13.68 -19.68 10.43
N SER A 107 13.29 -19.83 9.16
CA SER A 107 14.22 -19.97 8.04
C SER A 107 14.40 -18.61 7.38
N LYS A 108 15.50 -17.92 7.69
CA LYS A 108 15.84 -16.62 7.07
C LYS A 108 16.48 -16.77 5.68
N GLN A 109 16.51 -17.97 5.11
CA GLN A 109 17.19 -18.20 3.84
C GLN A 109 16.30 -17.83 2.65
N ASN A 110 16.73 -16.80 1.91
CA ASN A 110 16.37 -16.53 0.51
C ASN A 110 14.89 -16.40 0.15
N GLU A 111 14.05 -15.89 1.03
CA GLU A 111 12.74 -15.39 0.60
C GLU A 111 12.94 -14.01 -0.03
N ALA A 112 13.31 -13.97 -1.31
CA ALA A 112 13.18 -12.75 -2.10
C ALA A 112 11.69 -12.55 -2.40
N TYR A 113 11.13 -11.41 -1.96
CA TYR A 113 9.77 -11.04 -2.31
C TYR A 113 9.72 -10.58 -3.77
N ASN A 114 8.88 -11.20 -4.59
CA ASN A 114 8.64 -10.73 -5.95
C ASN A 114 7.68 -9.53 -5.93
N PRO A 115 8.08 -8.36 -6.46
CA PRO A 115 7.22 -7.19 -6.40
C PRO A 115 5.90 -7.34 -7.15
N ASP A 116 4.81 -7.00 -6.47
CA ASP A 116 3.48 -7.01 -7.06
C ASP A 116 3.23 -5.78 -7.95
N LEU A 117 2.39 -5.98 -8.96
CA LEU A 117 1.79 -4.94 -9.75
C LEU A 117 0.32 -4.79 -9.34
N LEU A 118 -0.02 -3.64 -8.75
CA LEU A 118 -1.42 -3.31 -8.47
C LEU A 118 -2.03 -2.58 -9.65
N TRP A 119 -3.13 -3.13 -10.16
CA TRP A 119 -3.84 -2.60 -11.32
C TRP A 119 -5.09 -1.87 -10.88
N PHE A 120 -5.28 -0.69 -11.45
CA PHE A 120 -6.50 0.08 -11.35
C PHE A 120 -7.04 0.37 -12.74
N LYS A 121 -8.37 0.43 -12.85
CA LYS A 121 -9.04 0.78 -14.09
C LYS A 121 -10.07 1.89 -13.86
N LYS A 122 -10.30 2.67 -14.91
CA LYS A 122 -11.32 3.70 -14.95
C LYS A 122 -11.97 3.74 -16.33
N LEU A 123 -13.30 3.72 -16.39
CA LEU A 123 -14.02 4.11 -17.59
C LEU A 123 -13.85 5.62 -17.84
N THR A 124 -14.01 6.07 -19.07
CA THR A 124 -13.94 7.51 -19.39
C THR A 124 -15.00 8.33 -18.64
N THR A 125 -16.15 7.72 -18.35
CA THR A 125 -17.26 8.30 -17.59
C THR A 125 -17.06 8.26 -16.08
N ASP A 126 -16.16 7.42 -15.56
CA ASP A 126 -15.92 7.29 -14.13
C ASP A 126 -15.06 8.45 -13.61
N LYS A 127 -15.43 8.97 -12.43
CA LYS A 127 -14.65 10.04 -11.77
C LYS A 127 -13.29 9.55 -11.29
N ASN A 128 -13.24 8.36 -10.68
CA ASN A 128 -12.08 7.83 -9.97
C ASN A 128 -11.67 6.44 -10.49
N PHE A 129 -10.37 6.18 -10.50
CA PHE A 129 -9.81 4.84 -10.71
C PHE A 129 -10.24 3.88 -9.60
N LYS A 130 -10.59 2.65 -9.95
CA LYS A 130 -10.97 1.58 -9.01
C LYS A 130 -9.93 0.47 -9.06
N PRO A 131 -9.60 -0.18 -7.93
CA PRO A 131 -8.78 -1.38 -7.92
C PRO A 131 -9.40 -2.44 -8.84
N TRP A 132 -8.59 -3.04 -9.69
CA TRP A 132 -9.03 -4.03 -10.68
C TRP A 132 -8.44 -5.40 -10.42
N GLY A 133 -7.13 -5.48 -10.15
CA GLY A 133 -6.46 -6.75 -9.94
C GLY A 133 -5.04 -6.56 -9.44
N VAL A 134 -4.42 -7.68 -9.12
CA VAL A 134 -3.01 -7.74 -8.74
C VAL A 134 -2.34 -8.77 -9.63
N THR A 135 -1.12 -8.51 -10.06
CA THR A 135 -0.31 -9.53 -10.72
C THR A 135 1.06 -9.60 -10.06
N SER A 136 1.55 -10.82 -9.83
CA SER A 136 2.91 -11.04 -9.33
C SER A 136 3.67 -11.91 -10.31
N GLN A 137 4.97 -11.68 -10.41
CA GLN A 137 5.85 -12.54 -11.21
C GLN A 137 6.35 -13.68 -10.32
N ASN A 138 6.21 -14.91 -10.81
CA ASN A 138 6.76 -16.09 -10.15
C ASN A 138 8.27 -16.20 -10.39
N MET A 139 8.93 -17.07 -9.62
CA MET A 139 10.38 -17.34 -9.78
C MET A 139 10.76 -17.88 -11.17
N ASP A 140 9.83 -18.57 -11.84
CA ASP A 140 10.00 -19.10 -13.20
C ASP A 140 9.76 -18.04 -14.29
N GLY A 141 9.47 -16.79 -13.91
CA GLY A 141 9.18 -15.68 -14.81
C GLY A 141 7.73 -15.63 -15.32
N THR A 142 6.88 -16.60 -14.96
CA THR A 142 5.45 -16.59 -15.29
C THR A 142 4.70 -15.56 -14.43
N TRP A 143 3.50 -15.17 -14.88
CA TRP A 143 2.66 -14.23 -14.15
C TRP A 143 1.48 -14.94 -13.48
N GLU A 144 1.27 -14.66 -12.20
CA GLU A 144 0.07 -15.04 -11.49
C GLU A 144 -0.86 -13.85 -11.31
N GLN A 145 -2.16 -14.07 -11.53
CA GLN A 145 -3.18 -13.07 -11.31
C GLN A 145 -3.85 -13.29 -9.95
N GLY A 146 -3.74 -12.30 -9.09
CA GLY A 146 -4.45 -12.20 -7.83
C GLY A 146 -5.84 -11.57 -7.99
N LYS A 147 -6.74 -11.94 -7.09
CA LYS A 147 -8.09 -11.40 -6.98
C LYS A 147 -8.15 -10.42 -5.81
N THR A 148 -8.65 -9.22 -6.08
CA THR A 148 -8.90 -8.22 -5.04
C THR A 148 -10.07 -8.66 -4.15
N ILE A 149 -9.84 -8.71 -2.85
CA ILE A 149 -10.85 -8.97 -1.81
C ILE A 149 -11.19 -7.60 -1.20
N MET A 150 -12.21 -6.93 -1.72
CA MET A 150 -12.62 -5.65 -1.13
C MET A 150 -13.15 -5.89 0.30
N PRO A 151 -12.73 -5.14 1.33
CA PRO A 151 -13.56 -5.02 2.52
C PRO A 151 -14.85 -4.26 2.16
N ALA A 152 -15.95 -4.62 2.81
CA ALA A 152 -17.25 -3.96 2.66
C ALA A 152 -17.08 -2.44 2.65
N THR A 153 -17.61 -1.79 1.61
CA THR A 153 -17.83 -0.36 1.57
C THR A 153 -18.56 0.02 2.85
N ILE A 154 -17.94 0.78 3.75
CA ILE A 154 -18.66 1.36 4.88
C ILE A 154 -19.71 2.30 4.22
N PRO A 155 -21.02 2.04 4.39
CA PRO A 155 -22.03 2.87 3.77
C PRO A 155 -21.90 4.29 4.33
N GLY A 156 -21.59 5.25 3.46
CA GLY A 156 -21.27 6.64 3.82
C GLY A 156 -19.80 7.06 3.62
N LEU A 157 -18.89 6.10 3.36
CA LEU A 157 -17.48 6.33 3.06
C LEU A 157 -17.11 5.54 1.79
N GLY A 158 -17.30 6.17 0.63
CA GLY A 158 -16.96 5.59 -0.68
C GLY A 158 -15.52 5.10 -0.68
N ALA A 159 -15.35 3.78 -0.81
CA ALA A 159 -14.10 3.05 -0.64
C ALA A 159 -13.05 3.39 -1.72
N ILE A 160 -12.38 4.52 -1.50
CA ILE A 160 -10.97 4.84 -1.73
C ILE A 160 -10.69 5.82 -0.58
N ILE A 161 -9.83 5.50 0.39
CA ILE A 161 -9.42 6.50 1.39
C ILE A 161 -8.52 7.51 0.69
N ARG A 162 -9.08 8.37 -0.16
CA ARG A 162 -8.39 9.60 -0.59
C ARG A 162 -8.41 10.56 0.58
N MET A 163 -7.71 10.21 1.66
CA MET A 163 -7.32 11.17 2.67
C MET A 163 -6.22 12.02 2.02
N GLN A 164 -6.59 13.21 1.58
CA GLN A 164 -5.61 14.26 1.33
C GLN A 164 -5.08 14.67 2.70
N LEU A 165 -4.05 13.97 3.16
CA LEU A 165 -3.45 14.23 4.46
C LEU A 165 -2.69 15.55 4.41
N SER A 166 -2.86 16.36 5.44
CA SER A 166 -2.01 17.52 5.66
C SER A 166 -0.56 17.08 5.94
N PRO A 167 0.45 17.91 5.64
CA PRO A 167 1.86 17.61 5.95
C PRO A 167 2.10 17.18 7.41
N LYS A 168 1.33 17.71 8.36
CA LYS A 168 1.39 17.33 9.79
C LYS A 168 0.92 15.90 10.04
N GLN A 169 -0.13 15.44 9.36
CA GLN A 169 -0.63 14.06 9.49
C GLN A 169 0.32 13.06 8.83
N ILE A 170 0.98 13.45 7.75
CA ILE A 170 2.02 12.64 7.09
C ILE A 170 3.21 12.46 8.03
N GLN A 171 3.70 13.53 8.66
CA GLN A 171 4.78 13.43 9.65
C GLN A 171 4.38 12.54 10.84
N GLN A 172 3.14 12.64 11.31
CA GLN A 172 2.64 11.81 12.41
C GLN A 172 2.56 10.33 12.02
N LEU A 173 2.14 9.99 10.80
CA LEU A 173 2.12 8.61 10.28
C LEU A 173 3.52 8.03 10.09
N LEU A 174 4.47 8.85 9.63
CA LEU A 174 5.88 8.47 9.48
C LEU A 174 6.61 8.36 10.82
N SER A 175 6.13 9.06 11.87
CA SER A 175 6.75 9.08 13.20
C SER A 175 6.13 8.12 14.22
N LEU A 176 5.09 7.35 13.86
CA LEU A 176 4.49 6.39 14.78
C LEU A 176 5.48 5.23 15.05
N PRO A 177 5.98 5.04 16.29
CA PRO A 177 6.72 3.84 16.63
C PRO A 177 5.79 2.64 16.48
N LEU A 178 6.31 1.55 15.91
CA LEU A 178 5.65 0.25 15.84
C LEU A 178 5.21 -0.14 17.26
N ARG A 179 3.94 0.08 17.59
CA ARG A 179 3.38 -0.40 18.83
C ARG A 179 3.29 -1.92 18.71
N GLN A 180 4.37 -2.61 19.09
CA GLN A 180 4.33 -4.01 19.49
C GLN A 180 3.33 -4.09 20.64
N LYS A 181 2.08 -4.45 20.34
CA LYS A 181 1.25 -5.09 21.35
C LYS A 181 1.84 -6.48 21.53
N SER A 182 2.73 -6.59 22.51
CA SER A 182 3.04 -7.86 23.16
C SER A 182 1.71 -8.48 23.58
N ILE A 183 1.33 -9.58 22.93
CA ILE A 183 0.27 -10.46 23.42
C ILE A 183 0.99 -11.52 24.25
N SER A 184 1.23 -11.20 25.52
CA SER A 184 1.73 -12.13 26.53
C SER A 184 0.99 -11.92 27.84
N SER A 185 -0.29 -12.30 27.90
CA SER A 185 -1.01 -12.52 29.18
C SER A 185 -2.39 -13.13 28.96
N TRP A 186 -2.47 -14.35 28.39
CA TRP A 186 -3.66 -15.21 28.50
C TRP A 186 -3.21 -16.67 28.57
N TRP A 187 -2.44 -17.00 29.61
CA TRP A 187 -2.37 -18.37 30.13
C TRP A 187 -2.69 -18.30 31.62
N GLN A 188 -3.96 -18.49 31.95
CA GLN A 188 -4.38 -18.98 33.25
C GLN A 188 -5.41 -20.07 33.01
N THR A 189 -4.90 -21.29 32.85
CA THR A 189 -5.65 -22.52 33.11
C THR A 189 -5.96 -22.61 34.60
N PRO A 190 -7.21 -22.87 35.02
CA PRO A 190 -7.45 -23.47 36.33
C PRO A 190 -7.17 -24.98 36.24
N MET A 191 -6.32 -25.45 37.14
CA MET A 191 -6.19 -26.86 37.47
C MET A 191 -7.51 -27.37 38.04
N ILE A 192 -8.01 -28.50 37.54
CA ILE A 192 -8.94 -29.36 38.27
C ILE A 192 -8.09 -30.52 38.81
N HIS A 193 -7.99 -30.59 40.14
CA HIS A 193 -7.55 -31.76 40.89
C HIS A 193 -8.80 -32.47 41.43
N GLY A 194 -8.77 -33.81 41.43
CA GLY A 194 -9.56 -34.65 42.34
C GLY A 194 -11.01 -34.87 41.95
#